data_AF-A0A3S7KG94-F1
#
_entry.id   AF-A0A3S7KG94-F1
#
_cell.length_a   1.000
_cell.length_b   1.000
_cell.length_c   1.000
_cell.angle_alpha   90.00
_cell.angle_beta   90.00
_cell.angle_gamma   90.00
#
_symmetry.space_group_name_H-M   'P 1'
#
loop_
_entity.id
_entity.type
_entity.pdbx_description
1 polymer ?
#
loop_
_entity_poly.entity_id
_entity_poly.type
_entity_poly.pdbx_seq_one_letter_code
_entity_poly.pdbx_strand_id
1 'polypeptide(L)'
;MSGDQAEAVLLSSRSFKAALQQFEADASLSPDAQDLTRLYQAAATRALGEDVALASLTCGYTLCMGEVRSRSQGGFRDWVGLFGKDRGAPHYALMTAEYPLGNGQSSGRFVFSIDPTANGISQ
;
A
#
# COMPACT_ATOMS: atom_id res chain seq x y z
N MET A 1 1.24 -12.13 -8.76
CA MET A 1 -0.16 -11.83 -8.42
C MET A 1 -0.78 -11.14 -9.63
N SER A 2 -1.94 -11.59 -10.11
CA SER A 2 -2.67 -10.90 -11.20
C SER A 2 -3.49 -9.71 -10.68
N GLY A 3 -4.04 -8.91 -11.62
CA GLY A 3 -5.06 -7.88 -11.40
C GLY A 3 -6.14 -8.28 -10.40
N ASP A 4 -6.97 -9.22 -10.82
CA ASP A 4 -8.13 -9.72 -10.09
C ASP A 4 -7.77 -10.30 -8.71
N GLN A 5 -6.60 -10.94 -8.59
CA GLN A 5 -6.14 -11.49 -7.31
C GLN A 5 -5.80 -10.38 -6.32
N ALA A 6 -5.13 -9.32 -6.80
CA ALA A 6 -4.80 -8.17 -5.98
C ALA A 6 -6.07 -7.47 -5.49
N GLU A 7 -7.02 -7.23 -6.40
CA GLU A 7 -8.31 -6.63 -6.06
C GLU A 7 -9.07 -7.49 -5.03
N ALA A 8 -9.18 -8.80 -5.24
CA ALA A 8 -9.85 -9.71 -4.31
C ALA A 8 -9.19 -9.70 -2.91
N VAL A 9 -7.87 -9.57 -2.84
CA VAL A 9 -7.14 -9.42 -1.57
C VAL A 9 -7.49 -8.09 -0.90
N LEU A 10 -7.46 -6.98 -1.63
CA LEU A 10 -7.75 -5.67 -1.06
C LEU A 10 -9.19 -5.58 -0.55
N LEU A 11 -10.16 -6.14 -1.28
CA LEU A 11 -11.60 -6.18 -0.99
C LEU A 11 -11.97 -6.98 0.28
N SER A 12 -11.13 -7.91 0.71
CA SER A 12 -11.40 -8.79 1.85
C SER A 12 -10.49 -8.48 3.03
N SER A 13 -11.06 -8.05 4.16
CA SER A 13 -10.28 -7.81 5.40
C SER A 13 -9.49 -9.03 5.86
N ARG A 14 -10.06 -10.23 5.68
CA ARG A 14 -9.40 -11.49 6.05
C ARG A 14 -8.24 -11.77 5.11
N SER A 15 -8.46 -11.68 3.80
CA SER A 15 -7.45 -11.98 2.79
C SER A 15 -6.31 -10.97 2.86
N PHE A 16 -6.63 -9.69 3.02
CA PHE A 16 -5.66 -8.62 3.20
C PHE A 16 -4.75 -8.87 4.41
N LYS A 17 -5.33 -9.15 5.59
CA LYS A 17 -4.53 -9.40 6.80
C LYS A 17 -3.63 -10.63 6.64
N ALA A 18 -4.15 -11.71 6.05
CA ALA A 18 -3.35 -12.91 5.79
C ALA A 18 -2.20 -12.63 4.82
N ALA A 19 -2.45 -11.90 3.73
CA ALA A 19 -1.42 -11.51 2.77
C ALA A 19 -0.36 -10.59 3.41
N LEU A 20 -0.79 -9.62 4.23
CA LEU A 20 0.11 -8.72 4.94
C LEU A 20 1.05 -9.50 5.88
N GLN A 21 0.50 -10.42 6.67
CA GLN A 21 1.28 -11.27 7.58
C GLN A 21 2.27 -12.16 6.82
N GLN A 22 1.87 -12.69 5.66
CA GLN A 22 2.77 -13.49 4.83
C GLN A 22 3.92 -12.62 4.29
N PHE A 23 3.63 -11.42 3.78
CA PHE A 23 4.66 -10.49 3.33
C PHE A 23 5.63 -10.12 4.46
N GLU A 24 5.13 -9.84 5.67
CA GLU A 24 5.97 -9.54 6.83
C GLU A 24 6.87 -10.73 7.20
N ALA A 25 6.34 -11.95 7.18
CA ALA A 25 7.12 -13.16 7.43
C ALA A 25 8.22 -13.35 6.38
N ASP A 26 7.89 -13.22 5.09
CA ASP A 26 8.84 -13.37 4.00
C ASP A 26 9.91 -12.25 4.03
N ALA A 27 9.52 -11.01 4.29
CA ALA A 27 10.42 -9.87 4.41
C ALA A 27 11.38 -10.01 5.60
N SER A 28 10.96 -10.64 6.70
CA SER A 28 11.83 -10.87 7.86
C SER A 28 13.07 -11.73 7.53
N LEU A 29 12.98 -12.52 6.46
CA LEU A 29 14.06 -13.39 5.97
C LEU A 29 14.91 -12.75 4.87
N SER A 30 14.58 -11.53 4.43
CA SER A 30 15.23 -10.84 3.30
C SER A 30 15.65 -9.42 3.69
N PRO A 31 16.96 -9.15 3.85
CA PRO A 31 17.46 -7.79 4.13
C PRO A 31 17.04 -6.77 3.07
N ASP A 32 17.06 -7.15 1.79
CA ASP A 32 16.63 -6.29 0.68
C ASP A 32 15.15 -5.88 0.83
N ALA A 33 14.29 -6.83 1.20
CA ALA A 33 12.86 -6.56 1.43
C ALA A 33 12.65 -5.62 2.64
N GLN A 34 13.49 -5.71 3.66
CA GLN A 34 13.45 -4.80 4.81
C GLN A 34 13.90 -3.39 4.43
N ASP A 35 14.96 -3.26 3.61
CA ASP A 35 15.42 -1.97 3.12
C ASP A 35 14.40 -1.30 2.20
N LEU A 36 13.78 -2.08 1.31
CA LEU A 36 12.64 -1.61 0.50
C LEU A 36 11.49 -1.16 1.39
N THR A 37 11.14 -1.95 2.41
CA THR A 37 10.07 -1.57 3.36
C THR A 37 10.39 -0.23 4.03
N ARG A 38 11.62 -0.01 4.51
CA ARG A 38 12.05 1.26 5.12
C ARG A 38 11.97 2.42 4.13
N LEU A 39 12.43 2.22 2.90
CA LEU A 39 12.39 3.22 1.84
C LEU A 39 10.95 3.66 1.54
N TYR A 40 10.05 2.70 1.33
CA TYR A 40 8.66 3.00 0.99
C TYR A 40 7.84 3.48 2.19
N GLN A 41 8.16 3.06 3.41
CA GLN A 41 7.59 3.66 4.62
C GLN A 41 7.95 5.14 4.70
N ALA A 42 9.22 5.51 4.50
CA ALA A 42 9.64 6.91 4.51
C ALA A 42 8.93 7.74 3.43
N ALA A 43 8.75 7.19 2.22
CA ALA A 43 8.01 7.84 1.14
C ALA A 43 6.51 7.99 1.45
N ALA A 44 5.87 6.92 1.92
CA ALA A 44 4.47 6.92 2.34
C ALA A 44 4.22 7.94 3.46
N THR A 45 5.15 8.05 4.43
CA THR A 45 5.07 9.00 5.53
C THR A 45 5.20 10.44 5.06
N ARG A 46 6.08 10.76 4.11
CA ARG A 46 6.19 12.13 3.53
C ARG A 46 4.91 12.59 2.84
N ALA A 47 4.11 11.65 2.32
CA ALA A 47 2.86 11.94 1.63
C ALA A 47 1.66 12.09 2.58
N LEU A 48 1.79 11.82 3.88
CA LEU A 48 0.68 11.90 4.84
C LEU A 48 0.20 13.33 5.02
N GLY A 49 -1.11 13.52 4.91
CA GLY A 49 -1.80 14.73 5.39
C GLY A 49 -2.08 14.68 6.89
N GLU A 50 -2.56 15.79 7.45
CA GLU A 50 -2.79 15.97 8.91
C GLU A 50 -3.69 14.89 9.54
N ASP A 51 -4.71 14.44 8.79
CA ASP A 51 -5.69 13.44 9.25
C ASP A 51 -5.41 12.02 8.75
N VAL A 52 -4.25 11.78 8.17
CA VAL A 52 -3.90 10.52 7.51
C VAL A 52 -2.72 9.86 8.22
N ALA A 53 -2.84 8.56 8.48
CA ALA A 53 -1.78 7.79 9.14
C ALA A 53 -1.50 6.48 8.37
N LEU A 54 -0.22 6.16 8.22
CA LEU A 54 0.20 4.86 7.71
C LEU A 54 0.02 3.81 8.81
N ALA A 55 -0.90 2.86 8.61
CA ALA A 55 -1.19 1.80 9.56
C ALA A 55 -0.26 0.59 9.38
N SER A 56 0.04 0.25 8.13
CA SER A 56 1.02 -0.79 7.79
C SER A 56 1.62 -0.55 6.41
N LEU A 57 2.85 -0.99 6.23
CA LEU A 57 3.49 -1.12 4.92
C LEU A 57 4.59 -2.17 5.03
N THR A 58 4.56 -3.15 4.15
CA THR A 58 5.59 -4.17 3.99
C THR A 58 5.85 -4.41 2.51
N CYS A 59 7.10 -4.68 2.18
CA CYS A 59 7.55 -5.03 0.84
C CYS A 59 8.09 -6.46 0.82
N GLY A 60 7.72 -7.20 -0.21
CA GLY A 60 8.40 -8.43 -0.62
C GLY A 60 9.49 -8.10 -1.65
N TYR A 61 9.71 -9.02 -2.60
CA TYR A 61 10.74 -8.86 -3.62
C TYR A 61 10.44 -7.74 -4.64
N THR A 62 9.23 -7.72 -5.20
CA THR A 62 8.83 -6.77 -6.25
C THR A 62 7.49 -6.09 -6.01
N LEU A 63 6.82 -6.46 -4.91
CA LEU A 63 5.51 -5.95 -4.53
C LEU A 63 5.59 -5.38 -3.12
N CYS A 64 4.82 -4.34 -2.87
CA CYS A 64 4.60 -3.81 -1.54
C CYS A 64 3.10 -3.64 -1.31
N MET A 65 2.65 -3.85 -0.08
CA MET A 65 1.27 -3.66 0.31
C MET A 65 1.16 -3.00 1.67
N GLY A 66 0.02 -2.36 1.93
CA GLY A 66 -0.19 -1.68 3.18
C GLY A 66 -1.59 -1.12 3.35
N GLU A 67 -1.76 -0.45 4.48
CA GLU A 67 -2.99 0.20 4.90
C GLU A 67 -2.70 1.62 5.38
N VAL A 68 -3.56 2.55 4.97
CA VAL A 68 -3.62 3.92 5.46
C VAL A 68 -4.98 4.15 6.12
N ARG A 69 -4.98 4.84 7.26
CA ARG A 69 -6.19 5.29 7.96
C ARG A 69 -6.37 6.78 7.71
N SER A 70 -7.56 7.19 7.30
CA SER A 70 -7.94 8.59 7.17
C SER A 70 -9.03 8.93 8.17
N ARG A 71 -8.89 10.06 8.86
CA ARG A 71 -9.94 10.65 9.72
C ARG A 71 -10.77 11.71 8.99
N SER A 72 -10.48 11.96 7.72
CA SER A 72 -11.19 12.90 6.87
C SER A 72 -11.73 12.22 5.60
N GLN A 73 -12.82 12.79 5.08
CA GLN A 73 -13.34 12.38 3.78
C GLN A 73 -12.35 12.79 2.68
N GLY A 74 -11.85 11.82 1.91
CA GLY A 74 -10.92 12.07 0.80
C GLY A 74 -9.44 12.04 1.18
N GLY A 75 -9.07 12.02 2.47
CA GLY A 75 -7.66 12.03 2.89
C GLY A 75 -6.84 10.86 2.33
N PHE A 76 -7.43 9.66 2.20
CA PHE A 76 -6.76 8.53 1.54
C PHE A 76 -6.50 8.80 0.06
N ARG A 77 -7.47 9.37 -0.67
CA ARG A 77 -7.31 9.69 -2.10
C ARG A 77 -6.25 10.75 -2.34
N ASP A 78 -6.21 11.77 -1.49
CA ASP A 78 -5.18 12.82 -1.56
C ASP A 78 -3.79 12.23 -1.27
N TRP A 79 -3.69 11.36 -0.25
CA TRP A 79 -2.47 10.61 0.05
C TRP A 79 -2.01 9.76 -1.14
N VAL A 80 -2.90 9.00 -1.79
CA VAL A 80 -2.58 8.22 -3.00
C VAL A 80 -2.00 9.13 -4.09
N GLY A 81 -2.60 10.31 -4.30
CA GLY A 81 -2.15 11.27 -5.30
C GLY A 81 -0.77 11.89 -5.02
N LEU A 82 -0.42 12.09 -3.75
CA LEU A 82 0.90 12.59 -3.33
C LEU A 82 1.95 11.48 -3.34
N PHE A 83 1.61 10.31 -2.79
CA PHE A 83 2.50 9.15 -2.76
C PHE A 83 2.87 8.70 -4.16
N GLY A 84 1.90 8.62 -5.09
CA GLY A 84 2.13 8.29 -6.51
C GLY A 84 3.06 9.25 -7.27
N LYS A 85 3.38 10.41 -6.70
CA LYS A 85 4.29 11.42 -7.29
C LYS A 85 5.64 11.48 -6.59
N ASP A 86 5.88 10.66 -5.56
CA ASP A 86 7.17 10.63 -4.87
C ASP A 86 8.28 10.13 -5.82
N ARG A 87 9.26 11.01 -6.08
CA ARG A 87 10.37 10.70 -7.00
C ARG A 87 11.51 9.94 -6.34
N GLY A 88 11.56 9.90 -5.01
CA GLY A 88 12.58 9.19 -4.25
C GLY A 88 12.27 7.70 -4.10
N ALA A 89 11.01 7.31 -4.29
CA ALA A 89 10.55 5.93 -4.26
C ALA A 89 9.49 5.70 -5.35
N PRO A 90 9.90 5.66 -6.64
CA PRO A 90 8.97 5.39 -7.73
C PRO A 90 8.32 4.02 -7.55
N HIS A 91 7.04 3.94 -7.88
CA HIS A 91 6.31 2.69 -7.90
C HIS A 91 5.36 2.66 -9.08
N TYR A 92 4.96 1.45 -9.43
CA TYR A 92 4.24 1.14 -10.65
C TYR A 92 3.03 0.29 -10.29
N ALA A 93 2.04 0.24 -11.18
CA ALA A 93 0.94 -0.68 -11.05
C ALA A 93 0.18 -0.58 -9.70
N LEU A 94 -0.01 0.65 -9.18
CA LEU A 94 -0.70 0.89 -7.91
C LEU A 94 -2.19 0.54 -8.01
N MET A 95 -2.62 -0.39 -7.16
CA MET A 95 -4.01 -0.68 -6.88
C MET A 95 -4.39 -0.20 -5.48
N THR A 96 -5.63 0.26 -5.34
CA THR A 96 -6.15 0.75 -4.06
C THR A 96 -7.60 0.31 -3.86
N ALA A 97 -8.01 0.18 -2.60
CA ALA A 97 -9.40 0.02 -2.23
C ALA A 97 -9.67 0.76 -0.92
N GLU A 98 -10.74 1.54 -0.88
CA GLU A 98 -11.10 2.39 0.27
C GLU A 98 -12.43 1.93 0.89
N TYR A 99 -12.44 1.81 2.21
CA TYR A 99 -13.62 1.42 2.99
C TYR A 99 -13.99 2.49 4.00
N PRO A 100 -15.26 2.89 4.09
CA PRO A 100 -15.71 3.73 5.19
C PRO A 100 -15.63 2.95 6.51
N LEU A 101 -15.07 3.58 7.54
CA LEU A 101 -15.06 3.07 8.92
C LEU A 101 -16.19 3.71 9.76
N GLY A 102 -16.95 4.64 9.19
CA GLY A 102 -17.97 5.45 9.87
C GLY A 102 -17.41 6.78 10.36
N ASN A 103 -18.30 7.72 10.71
CA ASN A 103 -17.93 9.04 11.26
C ASN A 103 -16.94 9.84 10.38
N GLY A 104 -17.04 9.71 9.05
CA GLY A 104 -16.14 10.38 8.11
C GLY A 104 -14.74 9.76 8.00
N GLN A 105 -14.46 8.66 8.69
CA GLN A 105 -13.18 7.96 8.63
C GLN A 105 -13.19 6.89 7.54
N SER A 106 -12.01 6.60 6.99
CA SER A 106 -11.81 5.51 6.03
C SER A 106 -10.53 4.72 6.27
N SER A 107 -10.51 3.48 5.81
CA SER A 107 -9.32 2.64 5.69
C SER A 107 -9.07 2.43 4.19
N GLY A 108 -7.91 2.87 3.73
CA GLY A 108 -7.44 2.67 2.38
C GLY A 108 -6.37 1.59 2.35
N ARG A 109 -6.61 0.51 1.62
CA ARG A 109 -5.64 -0.55 1.38
C ARG A 109 -5.02 -0.34 0.02
N PHE A 110 -3.75 -0.70 -0.11
CA PHE A 110 -3.05 -0.55 -1.37
C PHE A 110 -2.05 -1.68 -1.59
N VAL A 111 -1.75 -1.92 -2.86
CA VAL A 111 -0.65 -2.76 -3.32
C VAL A 111 -0.05 -2.13 -4.57
N PHE A 112 1.27 -2.14 -4.67
CA PHE A 112 1.99 -1.64 -5.85
C PHE A 112 3.19 -2.51 -6.15
N SER A 113 3.73 -2.35 -7.35
CA SER A 113 5.00 -2.95 -7.74
C SER A 113 6.12 -1.91 -7.75
N ILE A 114 7.34 -2.37 -7.48
CA ILE A 114 8.57 -1.58 -7.63
C ILE A 114 9.27 -1.87 -8.97
N ASP A 115 8.76 -2.85 -9.72
CA ASP A 115 9.29 -3.24 -11.02
C ASP A 115 8.72 -2.29 -12.10
N PRO A 116 9.56 -1.52 -12.82
CA PRO A 116 9.12 -0.62 -13.88
C PRO A 116 8.51 -1.36 -15.09
N THR A 117 8.80 -2.65 -15.24
CA THR A 117 8.26 -3.51 -16.30
C THR A 117 6.96 -4.19 -15.90
N ALA A 118 6.47 -3.94 -14.68
CA ALA A 118 5.14 -4.34 -14.27
C ALA A 118 4.10 -3.64 -15.15
N ASN A 119 3.73 -4.31 -16.25
CA ASN A 119 2.48 -4.08 -16.92
C ASN A 119 1.41 -4.17 -15.85
N GLY A 120 0.58 -3.13 -15.72
CA GLY A 120 -0.24 -2.87 -14.55
C GLY A 120 -0.79 -4.13 -13.89
N ILE A 121 -1.02 -4.08 -12.58
CA ILE A 121 -2.06 -4.86 -11.95
C ILE A 121 -3.35 -4.37 -12.65
N SER A 122 -3.58 -4.96 -13.82
CA SER A 122 -4.42 -4.43 -14.88
C SER A 122 -5.84 -4.72 -14.46
N GLN A 123 -6.69 -3.72 -14.62
CA GLN A 123 -8.12 -3.78 -14.30
C GLN A 123 -8.83 -4.93 -14.98
#